data_AF-A0ABD0V8J5-F1
#
_entry.id   AF-A0ABD0V8J5-F1
#
_cell.length_a   1.000
_cell.length_b   1.000
_cell.length_c   1.000
_cell.angle_alpha   90.00
_cell.angle_beta   90.00
_cell.angle_gamma   90.00
#
_symmetry.space_group_name_H-M   'P 1'
#
loop_
_entity.id
_entity.type
_entity.pdbx_description
1 polymer ?
#
loop_
_entity_poly.entity_id
_entity_poly.type
_entity_poly.pdbx_seq_one_letter_code
_entity_poly.pdbx_strand_id
1 'polypeptide(L)'
;MGFIYNGMDKAKELIAHNLGGEEASYREIWDIIDARWEVQLHRHLHAAANYLNPQFQYSERKSSNPKVKLGLYHCMERLIPDQSVRELVDLELVLFQNREEFFGLQAARSTIVKRSPIEWWIQLVIPPLSYRVLQLEFWASLVLLLGVSKIGAHIVKCKRREEIAFQHSE
;
A
#
# COMPACT_ATOMS: atom_id res chain seq x y z
N MET A 1 -7.12 -1.05 -2.65
CA MET A 1 -5.65 -1.00 -2.85
C MET A 1 -4.85 -1.85 -1.85
N GLY A 2 -5.13 -1.82 -0.53
CA GLY A 2 -4.33 -2.56 0.47
C GLY A 2 -4.29 -4.10 0.36
N PHE A 3 -5.14 -4.69 -0.48
CA PHE A 3 -5.20 -6.14 -0.77
C PHE A 3 -4.23 -6.60 -1.87
N ILE A 4 -3.76 -5.66 -2.70
CA ILE A 4 -3.00 -5.96 -3.91
C ILE A 4 -1.62 -6.53 -3.57
N TYR A 5 -0.93 -5.97 -2.57
CA TYR A 5 0.37 -6.49 -2.11
C TYR A 5 0.25 -7.95 -1.64
N ASN A 6 -0.69 -8.24 -0.75
CA ASN A 6 -0.91 -9.59 -0.24
C ASN A 6 -1.34 -10.57 -1.34
N GLY A 7 -2.13 -10.09 -2.32
CA GLY A 7 -2.51 -10.88 -3.48
C GLY A 7 -1.30 -11.26 -4.35
N MET A 8 -0.38 -10.31 -4.57
CA MET A 8 0.86 -10.56 -5.32
C MET A 8 1.79 -11.50 -4.58
N ASP A 9 2.00 -11.31 -3.27
CA ASP A 9 2.83 -12.19 -2.44
C ASP A 9 2.31 -13.63 -2.52
N LYS A 10 0.99 -13.81 -2.35
CA LYS A 10 0.33 -15.11 -2.46
C LYS A 10 0.43 -15.71 -3.88
N ALA A 11 0.36 -14.89 -4.93
CA ALA A 11 0.54 -15.37 -6.29
C ALA A 11 1.97 -15.89 -6.52
N LYS A 12 2.98 -15.18 -6.00
CA LYS A 12 4.39 -15.61 -6.06
C LYS A 12 4.60 -16.92 -5.29
N GLU A 13 4.03 -17.05 -4.10
CA GLU A 13 4.04 -18.29 -3.31
C GLU A 13 3.41 -19.46 -4.06
N LEU A 14 2.26 -19.26 -4.71
CA LEU A 14 1.60 -20.30 -5.51
C LEU A 14 2.42 -20.71 -6.74
N ILE A 15 3.10 -19.77 -7.40
CA ILE A 15 4.03 -20.07 -8.50
C ILE A 15 5.17 -20.95 -7.99
N ALA A 16 5.79 -20.57 -6.86
CA ALA A 16 6.87 -21.35 -6.26
C ALA A 16 6.42 -22.76 -5.89
N HIS A 17 5.26 -22.87 -5.24
CA HIS A 17 4.66 -24.16 -4.88
C HIS A 17 4.41 -25.04 -6.11
N ASN A 18 3.83 -24.49 -7.17
CA ASN A 18 3.49 -25.25 -8.38
C ASN A 18 4.72 -25.67 -9.20
N LEU A 19 5.86 -24.99 -9.02
CA LEU A 19 7.14 -25.32 -9.64
C LEU A 19 8.04 -26.17 -8.74
N GLY A 20 7.44 -26.87 -7.76
CA GLY A 20 8.15 -27.84 -6.91
C GLY A 20 8.88 -27.23 -5.72
N GLY A 21 8.73 -25.92 -5.46
CA GLY A 21 9.33 -25.23 -4.31
C GLY A 21 10.84 -25.00 -4.41
N GLU A 22 11.49 -25.46 -5.48
CA GLU A 22 12.91 -25.23 -5.72
C GLU A 22 13.15 -23.80 -6.24
N GLU A 23 13.91 -22.98 -5.52
CA GLU A 23 14.13 -21.57 -5.88
C GLU A 23 14.62 -21.39 -7.33
N ALA A 24 15.49 -22.29 -7.80
CA ALA A 24 16.00 -22.26 -9.17
C ALA A 24 14.90 -22.34 -10.24
N SER A 25 13.76 -22.97 -9.95
CA SER A 25 12.67 -23.15 -10.92
C SER A 25 11.78 -21.91 -11.09
N TYR A 26 11.68 -21.05 -10.07
CA TYR A 26 10.77 -19.89 -10.07
C TYR A 26 11.46 -18.54 -9.91
N ARG A 27 12.74 -18.48 -9.57
CA ARG A 27 13.47 -17.23 -9.31
C ARG A 27 13.42 -16.26 -10.48
N GLU A 28 13.70 -16.73 -11.69
CA GLU A 28 13.66 -15.88 -12.88
C GLU A 28 12.26 -15.30 -13.11
N ILE A 29 11.21 -16.10 -12.88
CA ILE A 29 9.81 -15.65 -12.97
C ILE A 29 9.54 -14.59 -11.90
N TRP A 30 9.99 -14.81 -10.67
CA TRP A 30 9.85 -13.85 -9.57
C TRP A 30 10.57 -12.54 -9.84
N ASP A 31 11.75 -12.57 -10.47
CA ASP A 31 12.53 -11.39 -10.84
C ASP A 31 11.82 -10.59 -11.93
N ILE A 32 11.26 -11.25 -12.95
CA ILE A 32 10.43 -10.61 -13.98
C ILE A 32 9.19 -9.95 -13.35
N ILE A 33 8.52 -10.65 -12.42
CA ILE A 33 7.36 -10.12 -11.70
C ILE A 33 7.77 -8.90 -10.87
N ASP A 34 8.85 -8.98 -10.08
CA ASP A 34 9.29 -7.87 -9.24
C ASP A 34 9.69 -6.65 -10.06
N ALA A 35 10.40 -6.83 -11.18
CA ALA A 35 10.77 -5.75 -12.07
C ALA A 35 9.54 -5.04 -12.65
N ARG A 36 8.53 -5.80 -13.10
CA ARG A 36 7.26 -5.22 -13.60
C ARG A 36 6.45 -4.57 -12.49
N TRP A 37 6.42 -5.18 -11.32
CA TRP A 37 5.66 -4.70 -10.16
C TRP A 37 6.20 -3.36 -9.65
N GLU A 38 7.52 -3.18 -9.63
CA GLU A 38 8.15 -1.92 -9.25
C GLU A 38 7.80 -0.79 -10.25
N VAL A 39 7.88 -1.08 -11.55
CA VAL A 39 7.71 -0.07 -12.62
C VAL A 39 6.24 0.27 -12.90
N GLN A 40 5.37 -0.73 -12.98
CA GLN A 40 4.00 -0.56 -13.50
C GLN A 40 2.95 -0.38 -12.40
N LEU A 41 3.19 -0.98 -11.24
CA LEU A 41 2.19 -1.07 -10.16
C LEU A 41 2.64 -0.38 -8.87
N HIS A 42 3.85 0.20 -8.84
CA HIS A 42 4.38 0.93 -7.68
C HIS A 42 4.36 0.08 -6.41
N ARG A 43 5.26 -0.93 -6.35
CA ARG A 43 5.38 -1.86 -5.22
C ARG A 43 5.29 -1.21 -3.85
N HIS A 44 6.03 -0.12 -3.63
CA HIS A 44 6.08 0.59 -2.36
C HIS A 44 4.71 1.15 -1.96
N LEU A 45 3.92 1.64 -2.93
CA LEU A 45 2.59 2.15 -2.68
C LEU A 45 1.64 1.04 -2.23
N HIS A 46 1.68 -0.12 -2.89
CA HIS A 46 0.89 -1.27 -2.49
C HIS A 46 1.32 -1.84 -1.12
N ALA A 47 2.62 -1.85 -0.85
CA ALA A 47 3.18 -2.22 0.45
C ALA A 47 2.69 -1.27 1.57
N ALA A 48 2.79 0.04 1.37
CA ALA A 48 2.28 1.04 2.31
C ALA A 48 0.77 0.87 2.54
N ALA A 49 0.00 0.71 1.47
CA ALA A 49 -1.45 0.47 1.55
C ALA A 49 -1.80 -0.83 2.29
N ASN A 50 -0.94 -1.85 2.22
CA ASN A 50 -1.11 -3.11 2.95
C ASN A 50 -0.81 -2.93 4.44
N TYR A 51 0.29 -2.25 4.78
CA TYR A 51 0.64 -1.91 6.16
C TYR A 51 -0.52 -1.17 6.85
N LEU A 52 -1.08 -0.18 6.16
CA LEU A 52 -2.15 0.67 6.66
C LEU A 52 -3.53 0.01 6.57
N ASN A 53 -3.65 -1.21 6.05
CA ASN A 53 -4.93 -1.89 6.02
C ASN A 53 -5.22 -2.48 7.41
N PRO A 54 -6.22 -1.95 8.16
CA PRO A 54 -6.53 -2.46 9.49
C PRO A 54 -6.93 -3.93 9.45
N GLN A 55 -7.55 -4.42 8.36
CA GLN A 55 -7.93 -5.83 8.26
C GLN A 55 -6.70 -6.75 8.26
N PHE A 56 -5.55 -6.30 7.74
CA PHE A 56 -4.33 -7.10 7.74
C PHE A 56 -3.45 -6.83 8.94
N GLN A 57 -3.25 -5.54 9.29
CA GLN A 57 -2.46 -5.12 10.44
C GLN A 57 -2.90 -5.80 11.73
N TYR A 58 -4.20 -6.07 11.84
CA TYR A 58 -4.84 -6.61 13.02
C TYR A 58 -5.30 -8.06 12.88
N SER A 59 -4.98 -8.70 11.75
CA SER A 59 -5.23 -10.12 11.55
C SER A 59 -4.10 -10.98 12.11
N GLU A 60 -4.42 -12.24 12.41
CA GLU A 60 -3.42 -13.28 12.70
C GLU A 60 -2.48 -13.54 11.51
N ARG A 61 -2.92 -13.19 10.30
CA ARG A 61 -2.17 -13.35 9.05
C ARG A 61 -1.42 -12.08 8.66
N LYS A 62 -1.10 -11.21 9.61
CA LYS A 62 -0.30 -10.02 9.37
C LYS A 62 1.02 -10.43 8.71
N SER A 63 1.35 -9.79 7.59
CA SER A 63 2.63 -10.02 6.93
C SER A 63 3.80 -9.62 7.84
N SER A 64 4.75 -10.54 8.03
CA SER A 64 6.04 -10.27 8.66
C SER A 64 7.09 -9.78 7.67
N ASN A 65 6.72 -9.64 6.39
CA ASN A 65 7.63 -9.28 5.32
C ASN A 65 8.16 -7.84 5.52
N PRO A 66 9.47 -7.65 5.72
CA PRO A 66 10.04 -6.33 5.98
C PRO A 66 9.84 -5.35 4.81
N LYS A 67 9.62 -5.87 3.59
CA LYS A 67 9.30 -5.07 2.40
C LYS A 67 8.03 -4.24 2.58
N VAL A 68 7.08 -4.69 3.41
CA VAL A 68 5.85 -3.95 3.71
C VAL A 68 6.16 -2.65 4.47
N LYS A 69 6.94 -2.76 5.57
CA LYS A 69 7.36 -1.59 6.37
C LYS A 69 8.31 -0.69 5.59
N LEU A 70 9.23 -1.25 4.81
CA LEU A 70 10.13 -0.49 3.95
C LEU A 70 9.37 0.31 2.87
N GLY A 71 8.36 -0.31 2.25
CA GLY A 71 7.51 0.37 1.27
C GLY A 71 6.75 1.55 1.85
N LEU A 72 6.28 1.44 3.11
CA LEU A 72 5.69 2.57 3.83
C LEU A 72 6.65 3.74 3.96
N TYR A 73 7.88 3.49 4.45
CA TYR A 73 8.86 4.57 4.63
C TYR A 73 9.28 5.22 3.32
N HIS A 74 9.48 4.45 2.24
CA HIS A 74 9.74 5.03 0.91
C HIS A 74 8.58 5.91 0.42
N CYS A 75 7.34 5.54 0.72
CA CYS A 75 6.19 6.40 0.44
C CYS A 75 6.21 7.67 1.31
N MET A 76 6.51 7.55 2.60
CA MET A 76 6.60 8.70 3.52
C MET A 76 7.69 9.69 3.08
N GLU A 77 8.88 9.20 2.73
CA GLU A 77 9.99 10.04 2.24
C GLU A 77 9.60 10.85 0.98
N ARG A 78 8.85 10.22 0.08
CA ARG A 78 8.43 10.84 -1.18
C ARG A 78 7.25 11.81 -1.01
N LEU A 79 6.35 11.54 -0.07
CA LEU A 79 5.09 12.28 0.09
C LEU A 79 5.16 13.35 1.17
N ILE A 80 6.04 13.18 2.15
CA ILE A 80 6.25 14.11 3.26
C ILE A 80 7.71 14.58 3.17
N PRO A 81 7.98 15.74 2.54
CA PRO A 81 9.33 16.28 2.46
C PRO A 81 9.87 16.71 3.83
N ASP A 82 8.99 17.15 4.73
CA ASP A 82 9.35 17.66 6.07
C ASP A 82 9.66 16.51 7.04
N GLN A 83 10.87 16.53 7.60
CA GLN A 83 11.34 15.52 8.54
C GLN A 83 10.56 15.51 9.87
N SER A 84 10.22 16.69 10.40
CA SER A 84 9.48 16.81 11.66
C SER A 84 8.08 16.22 11.52
N VAL A 85 7.46 16.41 10.35
CA VAL A 85 6.16 15.82 10.04
C VAL A 85 6.28 14.29 9.91
N ARG A 86 7.35 13.77 9.29
CA ARG A 86 7.59 12.32 9.21
C ARG A 86 7.73 11.68 10.60
N GLU A 87 8.42 12.33 11.52
CA GLU A 87 8.57 11.86 12.90
C GLU A 87 7.23 11.81 13.64
N LEU A 88 6.38 12.83 13.48
CA LEU A 88 5.02 12.82 14.05
C LEU A 88 4.16 11.70 13.46
N VAL A 89 4.27 11.45 12.16
CA VAL A 89 3.57 10.34 11.50
C VAL A 89 4.08 8.99 12.00
N ASP A 90 5.38 8.83 12.21
CA ASP A 90 5.94 7.58 12.76
C ASP A 90 5.39 7.28 14.16
N LEU A 91 5.25 8.29 15.02
CA LEU A 91 4.60 8.14 16.32
C LEU A 91 3.13 7.70 16.20
N GLU A 92 2.37 8.29 15.27
CA GLU A 92 0.97 7.90 15.01
C GLU A 92 0.88 6.45 14.50
N LEU A 93 1.85 6.01 13.68
CA LEU A 93 1.92 4.64 13.19
C LEU A 93 2.17 3.63 14.31
N VAL A 94 2.89 4.02 15.38
CA VAL A 94 3.06 3.18 16.59
C VAL A 94 1.71 3.02 17.30
N LEU A 95 0.95 4.10 17.49
CA LEU A 95 -0.38 4.05 18.10
C LEU A 95 -1.34 3.15 17.29
N PHE A 96 -1.32 3.30 15.97
CA PHE A 96 -2.03 2.42 15.05
C PHE A 96 -1.57 0.98 15.23
N GLN A 97 -0.27 0.68 15.17
CA GLN A 97 0.23 -0.68 15.31
C GLN A 97 -0.20 -1.35 16.61
N ASN A 98 -0.21 -0.61 17.71
CA ASN A 98 -0.53 -1.13 19.04
C ASN A 98 -2.05 -1.18 19.34
N ARG A 99 -2.90 -0.63 18.45
CA ARG A 99 -4.33 -0.39 18.71
C ARG A 99 -4.55 0.45 19.97
N GLU A 100 -3.81 1.54 20.08
CA GLU A 100 -3.93 2.50 21.18
C GLU A 100 -4.82 3.68 20.78
N GLU A 101 -5.18 4.50 21.76
CA GLU A 101 -6.03 5.68 21.59
C GLU A 101 -7.31 5.42 20.76
N PHE A 102 -7.53 6.19 19.69
CA PHE A 102 -8.68 6.07 18.80
C PHE A 102 -8.77 4.70 18.12
N PHE A 103 -7.63 4.06 17.84
CA PHE A 103 -7.56 2.74 17.22
C PHE A 103 -7.96 1.61 18.19
N GLY A 104 -7.87 1.88 19.50
CA GLY A 104 -8.27 0.96 20.56
C GLY A 104 -9.76 0.93 20.87
N LEU A 105 -10.53 1.93 20.41
CA LEU A 105 -11.95 2.05 20.71
C LEU A 105 -12.76 0.86 20.19
N GLN A 106 -13.80 0.46 20.92
CA GLN A 106 -14.69 -0.63 20.49
C GLN A 106 -15.39 -0.31 19.15
N ALA A 107 -15.69 0.97 18.91
CA ALA A 107 -16.22 1.43 17.63
C ALA A 107 -15.22 1.21 16.47
N ALA A 108 -13.92 1.45 16.69
CA ALA A 108 -12.88 1.16 15.71
C ALA A 108 -12.75 -0.35 15.48
N ARG A 109 -12.67 -1.13 16.55
CA ARG A 109 -12.46 -2.59 16.51
C ARG A 109 -13.59 -3.35 15.81
N SER A 110 -14.84 -3.06 16.17
CA SER A 110 -16.02 -3.76 15.66
C SER A 110 -16.31 -3.49 14.18
N THR A 111 -15.61 -2.53 13.57
CA THR A 111 -15.89 -2.05 12.21
C THR A 111 -14.79 -2.39 11.20
N ILE A 112 -13.62 -2.88 11.66
CA ILE A 112 -12.47 -3.28 10.81
C ILE A 112 -12.90 -4.21 9.67
N VAL A 113 -13.68 -5.25 9.98
CA VAL A 113 -14.12 -6.25 8.99
C VAL A 113 -15.43 -5.89 8.29
N LYS A 114 -16.14 -4.87 8.78
CA LYS A 114 -17.46 -4.46 8.27
C LYS A 114 -17.35 -3.36 7.21
N ARG A 115 -16.20 -2.68 7.14
CA ARG A 115 -15.94 -1.57 6.23
C ARG A 115 -14.76 -1.89 5.34
N SER A 116 -14.72 -1.25 4.17
CA SER A 116 -13.47 -1.20 3.41
C SER A 116 -12.40 -0.45 4.21
N PRO A 117 -11.10 -0.72 3.98
CA PRO A 117 -10.02 -0.02 4.68
C PRO A 117 -10.13 1.50 4.57
N ILE A 118 -10.55 2.00 3.40
CA ILE A 118 -10.71 3.44 3.14
C ILE A 118 -11.82 4.03 4.01
N GLU A 119 -12.99 3.40 4.05
CA GLU A 119 -14.12 3.87 4.86
C GLU A 119 -13.81 3.81 6.35
N TRP A 120 -13.05 2.82 6.81
CA TRP A 120 -12.61 2.72 8.20
C TRP A 120 -11.72 3.90 8.60
N TRP A 121 -10.75 4.26 7.75
CA TRP A 121 -9.89 5.42 7.96
C TRP A 121 -10.67 6.74 7.95
N ILE A 122 -11.58 6.92 6.98
CA ILE A 122 -12.43 8.12 6.90
C ILE A 122 -13.24 8.30 8.19
N GLN A 123 -13.81 7.22 8.72
CA GLN A 123 -14.65 7.29 9.91
C GLN A 123 -13.88 7.63 11.19
N LEU A 124 -12.67 7.11 11.36
CA LEU A 124 -11.90 7.27 12.59
C LEU A 124 -11.00 8.50 12.60
N VAL A 125 -10.53 8.93 11.43
CA VAL A 125 -9.54 10.01 11.29
C VAL A 125 -10.16 11.31 10.78
N ILE A 126 -11.39 11.28 10.24
CA ILE A 126 -12.09 12.48 9.77
C ILE A 126 -13.38 12.74 10.57
N PRO A 127 -13.30 13.35 11.77
CA PRO A 127 -14.36 14.24 12.25
C PRO A 127 -13.91 15.70 12.27
N PRO A 128 -14.83 16.69 12.11
CA PRO A 128 -14.53 18.08 12.40
C PRO A 128 -14.33 18.19 13.91
N LEU A 129 -13.33 18.94 14.37
CA LEU A 129 -12.92 19.11 15.79
C LEU A 129 -11.80 18.17 16.25
N SER A 130 -10.60 18.38 15.71
CA SER A 130 -9.35 18.19 16.45
C SER A 130 -8.31 19.16 15.90
N TYR A 131 -8.03 20.19 16.67
CA TYR A 131 -7.03 21.21 16.39
C TYR A 131 -5.63 20.58 16.38
N ARG A 132 -5.09 20.17 15.22
CA ARG A 132 -3.65 20.21 14.85
C ARG A 132 -3.50 20.28 13.33
N VAL A 133 -3.17 21.47 12.84
CA VAL A 133 -3.20 21.91 11.42
C VAL A 133 -2.03 21.35 10.59
N LEU A 134 -1.68 20.06 10.71
CA LEU A 134 -0.67 19.43 9.84
C LEU A 134 -1.03 18.02 9.32
N GLN A 135 -2.22 17.49 9.65
CA GLN A 135 -2.57 16.11 9.29
C GLN A 135 -3.54 15.96 8.09
N LEU A 136 -4.19 17.04 7.65
CA LEU A 136 -5.16 16.96 6.54
C LEU A 136 -4.50 16.63 5.19
N GLU A 137 -3.30 17.14 4.91
CA GLU A 137 -2.64 16.85 3.62
C GLU A 137 -2.10 15.42 3.54
N PHE A 138 -1.59 14.87 4.65
CA PHE A 138 -1.06 13.51 4.67
C PHE A 138 -2.17 12.47 4.56
N TRP A 139 -3.24 12.59 5.35
CA TRP A 139 -4.36 11.64 5.29
C TRP A 139 -5.20 11.84 4.02
N ALA A 140 -5.37 13.07 3.52
CA ALA A 140 -5.98 13.28 2.20
C ALA A 140 -5.11 12.69 1.09
N SER A 141 -3.78 12.85 1.13
CA SER A 141 -2.86 12.24 0.15
C SER A 141 -2.86 10.72 0.26
N LEU A 142 -2.95 10.15 1.45
CA LEU A 142 -3.00 8.71 1.70
C LEU A 142 -4.35 8.09 1.30
N VAL A 143 -5.46 8.81 1.51
CA VAL A 143 -6.78 8.43 0.99
C VAL A 143 -6.83 8.59 -0.53
N LEU A 144 -6.20 9.62 -1.09
CA LEU A 144 -5.97 9.74 -2.54
C LEU A 144 -5.05 8.64 -3.07
N LEU A 145 -4.08 8.14 -2.31
CA LEU A 145 -3.28 6.97 -2.68
C LEU A 145 -4.09 5.67 -2.69
N LEU A 146 -5.10 5.56 -1.82
CA LEU A 146 -6.01 4.41 -1.80
C LEU A 146 -7.13 4.51 -2.85
N GLY A 147 -7.50 5.73 -3.28
CA GLY A 147 -8.60 6.01 -4.22
C GLY A 147 -8.20 6.46 -5.63
N VAL A 148 -6.99 6.96 -5.85
CA VAL A 148 -6.60 7.52 -7.15
C VAL A 148 -5.95 6.45 -8.02
N SER A 149 -6.79 5.92 -8.90
CA SER A 149 -6.49 5.48 -10.26
C SER A 149 -5.64 6.49 -11.03
N LYS A 150 -4.35 6.65 -10.68
CA LYS A 150 -3.32 7.20 -11.60
C LYS A 150 -2.71 6.11 -12.48
N ILE A 151 -3.19 4.87 -12.34
CA ILE A 151 -2.94 3.75 -13.25
C ILE A 151 -3.53 4.07 -14.64
N GLY A 152 -4.65 4.80 -14.73
CA GLY A 152 -5.21 5.23 -16.03
C GLY A 152 -4.28 6.12 -16.85
N ALA A 153 -3.59 7.08 -16.22
CA ALA A 153 -2.72 8.02 -16.94
C ALA A 153 -1.40 7.38 -17.40
N HIS A 154 -0.87 6.42 -16.63
CA HIS A 154 0.37 5.71 -16.99
C HIS A 154 0.11 4.59 -18.01
N ILE A 155 -1.01 3.86 -17.92
CA ILE A 155 -1.41 2.85 -18.92
C ILE A 155 -1.71 3.52 -20.27
N VAL A 156 -2.38 4.68 -20.29
CA VAL A 156 -2.62 5.42 -21.55
C VAL A 156 -1.31 5.93 -22.16
N LYS A 157 -0.33 6.33 -21.34
CA LYS A 157 1.01 6.71 -21.82
C LYS A 157 1.83 5.52 -22.34
N CYS A 158 1.71 4.35 -21.71
CA CYS A 158 2.41 3.13 -22.15
C CYS A 158 1.81 2.59 -23.45
N LYS A 159 0.47 2.56 -23.56
CA LYS A 159 -0.24 2.11 -24.76
C LYS A 159 0.02 3.00 -25.99
N ARG A 160 0.09 4.32 -25.78
CA ARG A 160 0.46 5.28 -26.85
C ARG A 160 1.90 5.11 -27.35
N ARG A 161 2.83 4.64 -26.49
CA ARG A 161 4.22 4.38 -26.91
C ARG A 161 4.36 3.08 -27.72
N GLU A 162 3.58 2.06 -27.39
CA GLU A 162 3.55 0.79 -28.15
C GLU A 162 2.89 0.97 -29.53
N GLU A 163 1.82 1.77 -29.63
CA GLU A 163 1.16 2.09 -30.91
C GLU A 163 2.08 2.91 -31.85
N ILE A 164 2.87 3.86 -31.32
CA ILE A 164 3.82 4.66 -32.12
C ILE A 164 5.02 3.81 -32.60
N ALA A 165 5.48 2.85 -31.79
CA ALA A 165 6.58 1.96 -32.14
C ALA A 165 6.20 0.98 -33.27
N PHE A 166 4.94 0.57 -33.34
CA PHE A 166 4.43 -0.32 -34.39
C PHE A 166 4.22 0.39 -35.74
N GLN A 167 3.90 1.69 -35.74
CA GLN A 167 3.74 2.48 -36.96
C GLN A 167 5.05 2.92 -37.63
N HIS A 168 6.20 2.75 -36.97
CA HIS A 168 7.53 3.08 -37.53
C HIS A 168 8.35 1.83 -37.92
N SER A 169 7.74 0.65 -37.88
CA SER A 169 8.36 -0.64 -38.23
C SER A 169 7.77 -1.31 -39.48
N GLU A 170 6.92 -0.62 -40.24
CA GLU A 170 6.49 -0.99 -41.60
C GLU A 170 7.12 -0.07 -42.65
#